data_AF-A0A284R679-F1
#
_entry.id   AF-A0A284R679-F1
#
_cell.length_a   1.000
_cell.length_b   1.000
_cell.length_c   1.000
_cell.angle_alpha   90.00
_cell.angle_beta   90.00
_cell.angle_gamma   90.00
#
_symmetry.space_group_name_H-M   'P 1'
#
loop_
_entity.id
_entity.type
_entity.pdbx_description
1 polymer ?
#
loop_
_entity_poly.entity_id
_entity_poly.type
_entity_poly.pdbx_seq_one_letter_code
_entity_poly.pdbx_strand_id
1 'polypeptide(L)'
;MAQQWASVIAPSLFGASNGHMDYLESLADVENYPITWDPPSASDTAKFKLFSFTSTLSIRIWDPKVSLLPVGSAMCMFGLDFVDADGHPQSVGGSVEVVTGKRHFLGPEAEGDPVLPIDHVGVPSQFPDRFGVYGGLPYDFCHAGRIVKSHTFPPDLLQ
;
A
#
# COMPACT_ATOMS: atom_id res chain seq x y z
N MET A 1 8.30 13.59 -9.73
CA MET A 1 9.39 13.01 -8.92
C MET A 1 8.73 12.12 -7.89
N ALA A 2 8.83 10.80 -8.08
CA ALA A 2 8.23 9.78 -7.23
C ALA A 2 9.37 9.25 -6.33
N GLN A 3 9.52 9.82 -5.14
CA GLN A 3 10.77 9.74 -4.34
C GLN A 3 10.58 9.24 -2.90
N GLN A 4 9.38 8.89 -2.45
CA GLN A 4 9.12 8.87 -1.00
C GLN A 4 8.94 7.50 -0.34
N TRP A 5 8.83 6.38 -1.08
CA TRP A 5 8.27 5.15 -0.46
C TRP A 5 9.23 3.97 -0.29
N ALA A 6 10.29 3.86 -1.08
CA ALA A 6 11.25 2.77 -0.94
C ALA A 6 11.96 2.81 0.42
N SER A 7 12.38 4.01 0.84
CA SER A 7 12.98 4.27 2.15
C SER A 7 12.02 4.14 3.32
N VAL A 8 10.71 3.97 3.07
CA VAL A 8 9.67 3.81 4.09
C VAL A 8 9.28 2.34 4.25
N ILE A 9 9.12 1.63 3.13
CA ILE A 9 8.78 0.21 3.12
C ILE A 9 9.97 -0.60 3.66
N ALA A 10 11.19 -0.41 3.14
CA ALA A 10 12.34 -1.25 3.48
C ALA A 10 12.70 -1.28 4.99
N PRO A 11 12.79 -0.16 5.73
CA PRO A 11 13.12 -0.20 7.16
C PRO A 11 12.04 -0.83 8.03
N SER A 12 10.77 -0.76 7.58
CA SER A 12 9.63 -1.32 8.29
C SER A 12 9.54 -2.84 8.13
N LEU A 13 9.98 -3.38 6.98
CA LEU A 13 10.02 -4.82 6.72
C LEU A 13 11.09 -5.57 7.53
N PHE A 14 12.19 -4.91 7.92
CA PHE A 14 13.35 -5.59 8.50
C PHE A 14 13.75 -5.14 9.90
N GLY A 15 12.95 -4.27 10.52
CA GLY A 15 13.13 -3.85 11.89
C GLY A 15 14.47 -3.17 12.14
N ALA A 16 14.49 -1.85 11.98
CA ALA A 16 15.60 -0.98 12.38
C ALA A 16 16.97 -1.47 11.86
N SER A 17 17.19 -1.42 10.55
CA SER A 17 18.56 -1.26 10.07
C SER A 17 19.03 0.15 10.49
N ASN A 18 19.87 0.18 11.51
CA ASN A 18 20.56 1.39 11.96
C ASN A 18 21.43 1.94 10.83
N GLY A 19 20.93 2.94 10.10
CA GLY A 19 21.73 3.71 9.16
C GLY A 19 20.95 4.07 7.91
N HIS A 20 21.20 5.30 7.44
CA HIS A 20 20.79 5.80 6.13
C HIS A 20 21.10 4.76 5.03
N MET A 21 20.12 3.92 4.69
CA MET A 21 20.12 3.18 3.44
C MET A 21 19.82 4.20 2.34
N ASP A 22 20.65 4.25 1.30
CA ASP A 22 20.37 5.10 0.15
C ASP A 22 19.11 4.59 -0.57
N TYR A 23 18.37 5.50 -1.21
CA TYR A 23 17.08 5.21 -1.86
C TYR A 23 17.12 4.00 -2.82
N LEU A 24 18.21 3.89 -3.60
CA LEU A 24 18.39 2.81 -4.57
C LEU A 24 18.59 1.45 -3.87
N GLU A 25 19.22 1.43 -2.69
CA GLU A 25 19.41 0.22 -1.91
C GLU A 25 18.09 -0.21 -1.25
N SER A 26 17.30 0.75 -0.77
CA SER A 26 15.96 0.48 -0.24
C SER A 26 15.00 -0.07 -1.30
N LEU A 27 15.09 0.42 -2.54
CA LEU A 27 14.34 -0.12 -3.67
C LEU A 27 14.77 -1.55 -4.03
N ALA A 28 16.09 -1.77 -4.17
CA ALA A 28 16.64 -3.08 -4.48
C ALA A 28 16.27 -4.13 -3.41
N ASP A 29 16.16 -3.71 -2.15
CA ASP A 29 15.70 -4.59 -1.08
C ASP A 29 14.21 -4.88 -1.11
N VAL A 30 13.34 -3.91 -1.45
CA VAL A 30 11.91 -4.20 -1.70
C VAL A 30 11.74 -5.13 -2.89
N GLU A 31 12.54 -4.97 -3.94
CA GLU A 31 12.60 -5.89 -5.09
C GLU A 31 13.02 -7.33 -4.71
N ASN A 32 13.65 -7.54 -3.56
CA ASN A 32 13.99 -8.87 -3.05
C ASN A 32 12.79 -9.61 -2.40
N TYR A 33 11.65 -8.95 -2.16
CA TYR A 33 10.45 -9.55 -1.54
C TYR A 33 9.18 -9.48 -2.43
N PRO A 34 9.24 -9.82 -3.72
CA PRO A 34 8.12 -9.62 -4.64
C PRO A 34 6.92 -10.53 -4.30
N ILE A 35 7.20 -11.77 -3.89
CA ILE A 35 6.19 -12.81 -3.57
C ILE A 35 5.29 -12.37 -2.41
N THR A 36 5.82 -11.56 -1.50
CA THR A 36 5.15 -11.13 -0.28
C THR A 36 4.13 -10.02 -0.55
N TRP A 37 4.26 -9.32 -1.68
CA TRP A 37 3.30 -8.30 -2.12
C TRP A 37 2.30 -8.83 -3.15
N ASP A 38 2.31 -10.13 -3.44
CA ASP A 38 1.31 -10.71 -4.32
C ASP A 38 -0.03 -10.81 -3.61
N PRO A 39 -1.12 -10.30 -4.22
CA PRO A 39 -2.43 -10.39 -3.61
C PRO A 39 -2.91 -11.85 -3.58
N PRO A 40 -3.73 -12.23 -2.59
CA PRO A 40 -4.35 -13.54 -2.57
C PRO A 40 -5.25 -13.77 -3.79
N SER A 41 -5.44 -15.03 -4.16
CA SER A 41 -6.41 -15.43 -5.17
C SER A 41 -7.79 -14.85 -4.86
N ALA A 42 -8.55 -14.45 -5.89
CA ALA A 42 -9.91 -13.96 -5.73
C ALA A 42 -10.84 -14.97 -5.02
N SER A 43 -10.52 -16.27 -5.09
CA SER A 43 -11.22 -17.35 -4.38
C SER A 43 -10.98 -17.34 -2.87
N ASP A 44 -9.89 -16.76 -2.40
CA ASP A 44 -9.43 -16.83 -1.01
C ASP A 44 -9.96 -15.65 -0.18
N THR A 45 -11.28 -15.48 -0.16
CA THR A 45 -11.98 -14.33 0.46
C THR A 45 -11.72 -14.17 1.96
N ALA A 46 -11.22 -15.20 2.64
CA ALA A 46 -10.79 -15.12 4.04
C ALA A 46 -9.46 -14.35 4.22
N LYS A 47 -8.67 -14.16 3.15
CA LYS A 47 -7.33 -13.54 3.21
C LYS A 47 -7.34 -12.06 2.83
N PHE A 48 -8.48 -11.50 2.45
CA PHE A 48 -8.60 -10.09 2.07
C PHE A 48 -9.95 -9.50 2.47
N LYS A 49 -10.04 -8.17 2.43
CA LYS A 49 -11.29 -7.43 2.51
C LYS A 49 -11.47 -6.56 1.28
N LEU A 50 -12.72 -6.40 0.86
CA LEU A 50 -13.10 -5.51 -0.24
C LEU A 50 -13.85 -4.30 0.30
N PHE A 51 -13.56 -3.16 -0.29
CA PHE A 51 -14.26 -1.92 -0.04
C PHE A 51 -14.68 -1.31 -1.37
N SER A 52 -15.96 -0.99 -1.54
CA SER A 52 -16.42 -0.30 -2.74
C SER A 52 -15.71 1.05 -2.90
N PHE A 53 -15.24 1.36 -4.10
CA PHE A 53 -14.54 2.61 -4.40
C PHE A 53 -15.27 3.43 -5.46
N THR A 54 -15.45 2.88 -6.66
CA THR A 54 -16.31 3.46 -7.70
C THR A 54 -17.41 2.47 -8.07
N SER A 55 -18.22 2.78 -9.09
CA SER A 55 -19.18 1.82 -9.65
C SER A 55 -18.53 0.62 -10.33
N THR A 56 -17.24 0.72 -10.69
CA THR A 56 -16.52 -0.30 -11.46
C THR A 56 -15.30 -0.87 -10.74
N LEU A 57 -14.86 -0.24 -9.66
CA LEU A 57 -13.66 -0.64 -8.91
C LEU A 57 -13.96 -0.79 -7.42
N SER A 58 -13.34 -1.81 -6.84
CA SER A 58 -13.22 -1.99 -5.39
C SER A 58 -11.76 -1.92 -4.97
N ILE A 59 -11.53 -1.44 -3.77
CA ILE A 59 -10.24 -1.52 -3.08
C ILE A 59 -10.17 -2.89 -2.42
N ARG A 60 -9.12 -3.64 -2.69
CA ARG A 60 -8.82 -4.89 -1.99
C ARG A 60 -7.62 -4.71 -1.09
N ILE A 61 -7.72 -5.24 0.12
CA ILE A 61 -6.66 -5.20 1.13
C ILE A 61 -6.38 -6.58 1.68
N TRP A 62 -5.10 -6.92 1.82
CA TRP A 62 -4.64 -8.20 2.36
C TRP A 62 -3.43 -8.01 3.28
N ASP A 63 -3.16 -9.04 4.08
CA ASP A 63 -1.93 -9.14 4.86
C ASP A 63 -0.85 -9.63 3.90
N PRO A 64 0.17 -8.81 3.59
CA PRO A 64 1.21 -9.21 2.66
C PRO A 64 2.12 -10.28 3.29
N LYS A 65 2.00 -10.58 4.60
CA LYS A 65 2.86 -11.53 5.34
C LYS A 65 4.33 -11.16 5.30
N VAL A 66 4.66 -9.88 5.14
CA VAL A 66 6.05 -9.37 5.11
C VAL A 66 6.66 -9.25 6.52
N SER A 67 6.20 -10.13 7.42
CA SER A 67 6.52 -10.16 8.85
C SER A 67 6.09 -8.91 9.63
N LEU A 68 5.46 -9.19 10.77
CA LEU A 68 5.27 -8.24 11.87
C LEU A 68 6.51 -7.37 12.01
N LEU A 69 6.31 -6.05 11.93
CA LEU A 69 7.28 -5.05 12.41
C LEU A 69 7.96 -5.57 13.69
N PRO A 70 9.22 -5.17 13.99
CA PRO A 70 9.96 -5.69 15.13
C PRO A 70 9.08 -5.76 16.38
N VAL A 71 9.16 -6.90 17.09
CA VAL A 71 8.35 -7.25 18.25
C VAL A 71 8.14 -6.03 19.15
N GLY A 72 6.91 -5.51 19.21
CA GLY A 72 6.54 -4.33 19.99
C GLY A 72 6.11 -3.10 19.18
N SER A 73 6.17 -3.16 17.85
CA SER A 73 5.67 -2.08 16.99
C SER A 73 4.15 -2.19 16.81
N ALA A 74 3.40 -1.14 17.17
CA ALA A 74 1.94 -1.13 17.14
C ALA A 74 1.31 -0.90 15.74
N MET A 75 2.13 -0.74 14.69
CA MET A 75 1.64 -0.45 13.35
C MET A 75 1.57 -1.73 12.50
N CYS A 76 0.40 -2.04 11.97
CA CYS A 76 0.23 -3.14 11.00
C CYS A 76 0.36 -2.55 9.59
N MET A 77 1.07 -3.22 8.68
CA MET A 77 1.14 -2.83 7.27
C MET A 77 0.35 -3.83 6.43
N PHE A 78 -0.40 -3.31 5.46
CA PHE A 78 -1.25 -4.07 4.56
C PHE A 78 -0.88 -3.80 3.11
N GLY A 79 -1.09 -4.81 2.27
CA GLY A 79 -1.10 -4.65 0.82
C GLY A 79 -2.45 -4.13 0.37
N LEU A 80 -2.43 -3.24 -0.63
CA LEU A 80 -3.62 -2.64 -1.22
C LEU A 80 -3.50 -2.66 -2.75
N ASP A 81 -4.58 -3.06 -3.42
CA ASP A 81 -4.74 -2.92 -4.87
C ASP A 81 -6.20 -2.59 -5.24
N PHE A 82 -6.44 -2.40 -6.53
CA PHE A 82 -7.77 -2.13 -7.07
C PHE A 82 -8.21 -3.30 -7.93
N VAL A 83 -9.44 -3.75 -7.74
CA VAL A 83 -10.02 -4.89 -8.47
C VAL A 83 -11.33 -4.50 -9.14
N ASP A 84 -11.64 -5.18 -10.24
CA ASP A 84 -12.94 -5.08 -10.90
C ASP A 84 -14.03 -5.88 -10.15
N ALA A 85 -15.23 -5.94 -10.73
CA ALA A 85 -16.37 -6.65 -10.16
C ALA A 85 -16.15 -8.18 -10.03
N ASP A 86 -15.26 -8.74 -10.84
CA ASP A 86 -14.90 -10.16 -10.83
C ASP A 86 -13.72 -10.45 -9.89
N GLY A 87 -13.15 -9.41 -9.27
CA GLY A 87 -12.02 -9.52 -8.35
C GLY A 87 -10.66 -9.58 -9.06
N HIS A 88 -10.60 -9.25 -10.36
CA HIS A 88 -9.33 -9.20 -11.07
C HIS A 88 -8.60 -7.88 -10.78
N PRO A 89 -7.30 -7.93 -10.43
CA PRO A 89 -6.48 -6.74 -10.26
C PRO A 89 -6.48 -5.85 -11.50
N GLN A 90 -6.62 -4.55 -11.30
CA GLN A 90 -6.64 -3.55 -12.35
C GLN A 90 -5.45 -2.61 -12.20
N SER A 91 -4.86 -2.21 -13.32
CA SER A 91 -4.02 -1.01 -13.36
C SER A 91 -4.95 0.20 -13.32
N VAL A 92 -4.74 1.08 -12.35
CA VAL A 92 -5.49 2.32 -12.21
C VAL A 92 -4.71 3.51 -12.74
N GLY A 93 -3.41 3.32 -13.00
CA GLY A 93 -2.52 4.34 -13.54
C GLY A 93 -2.62 5.65 -12.75
N GLY A 94 -2.39 6.79 -13.42
CA GLY A 94 -2.56 8.10 -12.80
C GLY A 94 -4.02 8.57 -12.65
N SER A 95 -5.02 7.70 -12.92
CA SER A 95 -6.43 8.09 -12.80
C SER A 95 -6.94 8.00 -11.37
N VAL A 96 -6.32 7.14 -10.57
CA VAL A 96 -6.56 6.97 -9.14
C VAL A 96 -5.30 7.35 -8.38
N GLU A 97 -5.46 8.18 -7.37
CA GLU A 97 -4.38 8.55 -6.45
C GLU A 97 -4.78 8.10 -5.05
N VAL A 98 -3.88 7.39 -4.38
CA VAL A 98 -4.01 7.13 -2.94
C VAL A 98 -3.18 8.21 -2.25
N VAL A 99 -3.78 8.97 -1.35
CA VAL A 99 -3.16 10.11 -0.67
C VAL A 99 -3.20 9.86 0.82
N THR A 100 -2.14 10.24 1.52
CA THR A 100 -2.11 10.17 2.97
C THR A 100 -3.10 11.18 3.55
N GLY A 101 -4.07 10.66 4.30
CA GLY A 101 -5.07 11.50 4.94
C GLY A 101 -4.48 12.32 6.08
N LYS A 102 -5.36 13.06 6.77
CA LYS A 102 -4.98 13.93 7.89
C LYS A 102 -4.25 13.18 9.00
N ARG A 103 -3.01 13.58 9.33
CA ARG A 103 -2.20 12.92 10.35
C ARG A 103 -1.69 13.91 11.39
N HIS A 104 -1.82 13.56 12.66
CA HIS A 104 -1.28 14.33 13.79
C HIS A 104 0.12 13.85 14.23
N PHE A 105 0.65 12.79 13.61
CA PHE A 105 1.84 12.07 14.04
C PHE A 105 3.00 12.26 13.06
N LEU A 106 4.24 12.26 13.56
CA LEU A 106 5.48 12.13 12.77
C LEU A 106 5.63 10.68 12.29
N GLY A 107 4.69 10.23 11.45
CA GLY A 107 4.83 8.98 10.72
C GLY A 107 5.85 9.12 9.59
N PRO A 108 6.18 8.03 8.89
CA PRO A 108 7.09 8.10 7.75
C PRO A 108 6.52 8.93 6.58
N GLU A 109 5.20 9.18 6.56
CA GLU A 109 4.53 9.96 5.52
C GLU A 109 3.88 11.21 6.11
N ALA A 110 4.01 12.35 5.42
CA ALA A 110 3.31 13.58 5.77
C ALA A 110 1.88 13.54 5.23
N GLU A 111 0.97 14.32 5.84
CA GLU A 111 -0.38 14.53 5.30
C GLU A 111 -0.33 15.14 3.90
N GLY A 112 -1.15 14.60 2.98
CA GLY A 112 -1.26 15.10 1.60
C GLY A 112 -0.22 14.53 0.63
N ASP A 113 0.71 13.71 1.10
CA ASP A 113 1.66 13.01 0.24
C ASP A 113 0.95 11.90 -0.57
N PRO A 114 1.25 11.77 -1.87
CA PRO A 114 0.75 10.64 -2.65
C PRO A 114 1.45 9.35 -2.21
N VAL A 115 0.65 8.30 -2.02
CA VAL A 115 1.13 6.93 -1.88
C VAL A 115 1.55 6.41 -3.25
N LEU A 116 2.82 6.07 -3.37
CA LEU A 116 3.37 5.55 -4.62
C LEU A 116 3.16 4.04 -4.69
N PRO A 117 2.80 3.50 -5.87
CA PRO A 117 2.74 2.05 -6.02
C PRO A 117 4.14 1.42 -5.95
N ILE A 118 4.20 0.23 -5.36
CA ILE A 118 5.40 -0.59 -5.16
C ILE A 118 6.02 -0.98 -6.51
N ASP A 119 5.18 -1.19 -7.52
CA ASP A 119 5.58 -1.68 -8.84
C ASP A 119 6.18 -0.60 -9.77
N HIS A 120 6.36 0.64 -9.30
CA HIS A 120 6.61 1.77 -10.22
C HIS A 120 8.01 1.86 -10.86
N VAL A 121 8.98 1.02 -10.49
CA VAL A 121 10.31 1.07 -11.10
C VAL A 121 10.39 0.10 -12.27
N GLY A 122 10.27 0.64 -13.49
CA GLY A 122 10.54 -0.10 -14.72
C GLY A 122 9.46 -1.07 -15.19
N VAL A 123 8.34 -1.19 -14.47
CA VAL A 123 7.22 -2.05 -14.85
C VAL A 123 6.29 -1.32 -15.84
N PRO A 124 5.87 -1.97 -16.95
CA PRO A 124 4.93 -1.38 -17.89
C PRO A 124 3.62 -0.94 -17.22
N SER A 125 3.02 0.16 -17.67
CA SER A 125 1.77 0.76 -17.16
C SER A 125 0.50 -0.12 -17.30
N GLN A 126 0.67 -1.38 -17.67
CA GLN A 126 -0.39 -2.38 -17.84
C GLN A 126 -0.40 -3.39 -16.68
N PHE A 127 0.56 -3.30 -15.76
CA PHE A 127 0.58 -4.12 -14.55
C PHE A 127 -0.31 -3.49 -13.47
N PRO A 128 -1.03 -4.32 -12.68
CA PRO A 128 -1.84 -3.83 -11.58
C PRO A 128 -1.00 -3.06 -10.56
N ASP A 129 -1.53 -1.93 -10.10
CA ASP A 129 -0.86 -1.09 -9.12
C ASP A 129 -1.07 -1.64 -7.71
N ARG A 130 0.03 -1.87 -6.98
CA ARG A 130 0.01 -2.30 -5.58
C ARG A 130 0.62 -1.27 -4.66
N PHE A 131 0.03 -1.08 -3.48
CA PHE A 131 0.41 -0.06 -2.52
C PHE A 131 0.63 -0.69 -1.13
N GLY A 132 1.53 -0.10 -0.36
CA GLY A 132 1.65 -0.36 1.07
C GLY A 132 0.87 0.68 1.86
N VAL A 133 0.01 0.25 2.78
CA VAL A 133 -0.74 1.14 3.68
C VAL A 133 -0.68 0.66 5.12
N TYR A 134 -0.75 1.57 6.08
CA TYR A 134 -0.72 1.27 7.51
C TYR A 134 -2.12 1.21 8.12
N GLY A 135 -2.34 0.20 8.95
CA GLY A 135 -3.48 0.15 9.87
C GLY A 135 -3.40 1.26 10.91
N GLY A 136 -4.56 1.81 11.25
CA GLY A 136 -4.76 2.92 12.18
C GLY A 136 -4.56 4.30 11.56
N LEU A 137 -4.15 4.40 10.29
CA LEU A 137 -3.90 5.68 9.61
C LEU A 137 -4.95 5.97 8.53
N PRO A 138 -5.33 7.26 8.33
CA PRO A 138 -6.27 7.64 7.29
C PRO A 138 -5.59 7.76 5.92
N TYR A 139 -6.36 7.40 4.89
CA TYR A 139 -6.02 7.52 3.48
C TYR A 139 -7.21 8.08 2.69
N ASP A 140 -6.91 8.96 1.75
CA ASP A 140 -7.85 9.53 0.80
C ASP A 140 -7.64 8.91 -0.58
N PHE A 141 -8.69 8.31 -1.12
CA PHE A 141 -8.73 7.71 -2.45
C PHE A 141 -9.36 8.70 -3.41
N CYS A 142 -8.53 9.24 -4.29
CA CYS A 142 -8.92 10.21 -5.29
C CYS A 142 -9.11 9.54 -6.64
N HIS A 143 -10.08 10.00 -7.42
CA HIS A 143 -10.26 9.61 -8.82
C HIS A 143 -10.47 10.87 -9.66
N ALA A 144 -9.67 11.04 -10.72
CA ALA A 144 -9.65 12.24 -11.56
C ALA A 144 -9.53 13.55 -10.75
N GLY A 145 -8.63 13.57 -9.76
CA GLY A 145 -8.32 14.74 -8.94
C GLY A 145 -9.38 15.11 -7.88
N ARG A 146 -10.34 14.22 -7.62
CA ARG A 146 -11.38 14.42 -6.58
C ARG A 146 -11.33 13.29 -5.57
N ILE A 147 -11.39 13.63 -4.28
CA ILE A 147 -11.56 12.64 -3.21
C ILE A 147 -12.91 11.95 -3.41
N VAL A 148 -12.88 10.64 -3.66
CA VAL A 148 -14.06 9.80 -3.76
C VAL A 148 -14.35 9.15 -2.42
N LYS A 149 -13.30 8.75 -1.70
CA LYS A 149 -13.44 8.01 -0.44
C LYS A 149 -12.28 8.33 0.50
N SER A 150 -12.60 8.61 1.75
CA SER A 150 -11.62 8.63 2.85
C SER A 150 -11.82 7.39 3.71
N HIS A 151 -10.75 6.73 4.11
CA HIS A 151 -10.85 5.54 4.95
C HIS A 151 -9.66 5.42 5.91
N THR A 152 -9.94 4.94 7.12
CA THR A 152 -8.93 4.55 8.11
C THR A 152 -9.04 3.06 8.30
N PHE A 153 -8.04 2.30 7.84
CA PHE A 153 -8.04 0.86 8.00
C PHE A 153 -7.78 0.53 9.47
N PRO A 154 -8.63 -0.25 10.15
CA PRO A 154 -8.36 -0.61 11.53
C PRO A 154 -7.11 -1.52 11.61
N PRO A 155 -6.28 -1.43 12.67
CA PRO A 155 -5.07 -2.26 12.79
C PRO A 155 -5.35 -3.78 12.79
N ASP A 156 -6.54 -4.18 13.19
CA ASP A 156 -7.03 -5.56 13.28
C ASP A 156 -7.93 -5.95 12.09
N LEU A 157 -7.90 -5.21 10.98
CA LEU A 157 -8.81 -5.37 9.83
C LEU A 157 -8.96 -6.82 9.30
N LEU A 158 -7.93 -7.64 9.45
CA LEU A 158 -7.84 -9.00 8.92
C LEU A 158 -7.80 -10.08 10.01
N GLN A 159 -8.07 -9.74 11.28
CA GLN A 159 -8.22 -10.68 12.40
C GLN A 159 -9.64 -11.21 12.55
#